data_AF-A0A1Q7NX74-F1
#
_entry.id   AF-A0A1Q7NX74-F1
#
_cell.length_a   1.000
_cell.length_b   1.000
_cell.length_c   1.000
_cell.angle_alpha   90.00
_cell.angle_beta   90.00
_cell.angle_gamma   90.00
#
_symmetry.space_group_name_H-M   'P 1'
#
loop_
_entity.id
_entity.type
_entity.pdbx_description
1 polymer ?
#
loop_
_entity_poly.entity_id
_entity_poly.type
_entity_poly.pdbx_seq_one_letter_code
_entity_poly.pdbx_strand_id
1 'polypeptide(L)'
;MEQKRASKEIGKATEADVTLTVPSGMAREVAERYEKQLADLFLVASVTLRAGKNAAAEVRKSPHRPCERCWRALPDVGEKGLCARCQRAVSEG
;
A
#
# COMPACT_ATOMS: atom_id res chain seq x y z
N MET A 1 -8.21 6.72 -6.45
CA MET A 1 -8.15 7.14 -5.04
C MET A 1 -9.26 8.14 -4.71
N GLU A 2 -9.29 9.31 -5.34
CA GLU A 2 -10.22 10.38 -4.94
C GLU A 2 -11.71 10.01 -5.08
N GLN A 3 -12.09 9.26 -6.11
CA GLN A 3 -13.45 8.71 -6.23
C GLN A 3 -13.87 7.86 -5.01
N LYS A 4 -12.93 7.07 -4.46
CA LYS A 4 -13.18 6.21 -3.29
C LYS A 4 -13.31 7.02 -1.98
N ARG A 5 -12.68 8.20 -1.93
CA ARG A 5 -12.85 9.16 -0.83
C ARG A 5 -14.19 9.87 -0.92
N ALA A 6 -14.57 10.32 -2.12
CA ALA A 6 -15.86 10.93 -2.38
C ALA A 6 -17.02 9.99 -2.03
N SER A 7 -16.87 8.68 -2.29
CA SER A 7 -17.85 7.65 -1.91
C SER A 7 -17.78 7.21 -0.43
N LYS A 8 -16.88 7.80 0.38
CA LYS A 8 -16.62 7.44 1.79
C LYS A 8 -16.19 5.98 2.03
N GLU A 9 -15.77 5.28 0.97
CA GLU A 9 -15.25 3.91 1.10
C GLU A 9 -13.87 3.91 1.76
N ILE A 10 -13.05 4.92 1.42
CA ILE A 10 -11.68 5.11 1.92
C ILE A 10 -11.60 6.48 2.60
N GLY A 11 -11.16 6.52 3.86
CA GLY A 11 -10.88 7.76 4.57
C GLY A 11 -9.45 8.26 4.29
N LYS A 12 -8.47 7.46 4.70
CA LYS A 12 -7.03 7.75 4.60
C LYS A 12 -6.40 7.03 3.41
N ALA A 13 -5.25 7.51 2.96
CA ALA A 13 -4.49 6.82 1.91
C ALA A 13 -3.97 5.46 2.38
N THR A 14 -3.56 5.38 3.65
CA THR A 14 -2.92 4.22 4.27
C THR A 14 -3.85 3.03 4.51
N GLU A 15 -5.12 3.14 4.16
CA GLU A 15 -6.13 2.07 4.15
C GLU A 15 -6.47 1.60 2.72
N ALA A 16 -5.73 2.07 1.71
CA ALA A 16 -5.93 1.71 0.31
C ALA A 16 -4.95 0.61 -0.14
N ASP A 17 -5.47 -0.51 -0.63
CA ASP A 17 -4.72 -1.47 -1.42
C ASP A 17 -4.80 -1.06 -2.91
N VAL A 18 -3.64 -0.90 -3.54
CA VAL A 18 -3.54 -0.41 -4.92
C VAL A 18 -2.95 -1.47 -5.84
N THR A 19 -3.69 -1.85 -6.88
CA THR A 19 -3.15 -2.65 -7.97
C THR A 19 -2.78 -1.73 -9.12
N LEU A 20 -1.48 -1.65 -9.44
CA LEU A 20 -0.98 -0.87 -10.56
C LEU A 20 -0.73 -1.76 -11.76
N THR A 21 -1.46 -1.50 -12.83
CA THR A 21 -1.20 -2.07 -14.13
C THR A 21 -0.18 -1.21 -14.86
N VAL A 22 0.96 -1.78 -15.23
CA VAL A 22 2.07 -1.05 -15.88
C VAL A 22 2.44 -1.73 -17.22
N PRO A 23 2.43 -1.00 -18.34
CA PRO A 23 2.90 -1.50 -19.64
C PRO A 23 4.37 -1.91 -19.61
N SER A 24 4.76 -2.80 -20.52
CA SER A 24 6.15 -3.21 -20.72
C SER A 24 7.05 -2.00 -21.05
N GLY A 25 8.32 -2.06 -20.61
CA GLY A 25 9.32 -1.03 -20.83
C GLY A 25 9.92 -0.51 -19.53
N MET A 26 10.70 0.58 -19.61
CA MET A 26 11.48 1.11 -18.49
C MET A 26 10.64 1.39 -17.23
N ALA A 27 9.42 1.92 -17.39
CA ALA A 27 8.54 2.20 -16.24
C ALA A 27 8.18 0.94 -15.44
N ARG A 28 7.98 -0.18 -16.13
CA ARG A 28 7.70 -1.49 -15.54
C ARG A 28 8.93 -2.06 -14.82
N GLU A 29 10.10 -1.97 -15.43
CA GLU A 29 11.36 -2.38 -14.81
C GLU A 29 11.66 -1.59 -13.53
N VAL A 30 11.44 -0.28 -13.55
CA VAL A 30 11.59 0.58 -12.37
C VAL A 30 10.54 0.22 -11.32
N ALA A 31 9.27 0.04 -11.70
CA ALA A 31 8.22 -0.32 -10.75
C ALA A 31 8.55 -1.64 -10.04
N GLU A 32 8.96 -2.67 -10.77
CA GLU A 32 9.32 -3.98 -10.20
C GLU A 32 10.54 -3.91 -9.30
N ARG A 33 11.57 -3.13 -9.68
CA ARG A 33 12.76 -2.91 -8.85
C ARG A 33 12.42 -2.28 -7.49
N TYR A 34 11.42 -1.40 -7.44
CA TYR A 34 11.06 -0.63 -6.25
C TYR A 34 9.70 -1.02 -5.65
N GLU A 35 9.14 -2.18 -6.02
CA GLU A 35 7.76 -2.57 -5.65
C GLU A 35 7.50 -2.46 -4.14
N LYS A 36 8.47 -2.90 -3.32
CA LYS A 36 8.38 -2.86 -1.86
C LYS A 36 8.34 -1.43 -1.28
N GLN A 37 8.90 -0.47 -2.00
CA GLN A 37 8.96 0.94 -1.62
C GLN A 37 7.77 1.74 -2.17
N LEU A 38 7.07 1.24 -3.20
CA LEU A 38 5.95 1.97 -3.82
C LEU A 38 4.84 2.29 -2.82
N ALA A 39 4.53 1.38 -1.89
CA ALA A 39 3.52 1.63 -0.87
C ALA A 39 3.91 2.80 0.06
N ASP A 40 5.20 2.91 0.40
CA ASP A 40 5.71 4.02 1.19
C ASP A 40 5.73 5.33 0.37
N LEU A 41 6.10 5.27 -0.92
CA LEU A 41 6.12 6.43 -1.83
C LEU A 41 4.71 6.99 -2.10
N PHE A 42 3.71 6.12 -2.28
CA PHE A 42 2.33 6.54 -2.51
C PHE A 42 1.53 6.77 -1.23
N LEU A 43 2.13 6.50 -0.06
CA LEU A 43 1.48 6.62 1.25
C LEU A 43 0.20 5.77 1.36
N VAL A 44 0.22 4.58 0.77
CA VAL A 44 -0.92 3.64 0.74
C VAL A 44 -0.68 2.41 1.62
N ALA A 45 -1.69 1.56 1.80
CA ALA A 45 -1.56 0.33 2.58
C ALA A 45 -0.57 -0.64 1.90
N SER A 46 -0.86 -0.97 0.64
CA SER A 46 -0.07 -1.87 -0.19
C SER A 46 -0.12 -1.48 -1.67
N VAL A 47 0.87 -1.94 -2.42
CA VAL A 47 0.93 -1.83 -3.88
C VAL A 47 1.21 -3.22 -4.44
N THR A 48 0.47 -3.63 -5.46
CA THR A 48 0.74 -4.84 -6.24
C THR A 48 0.87 -4.46 -7.70
N LEU A 49 1.89 -4.97 -8.38
CA LEU A 49 2.09 -4.73 -9.80
C LEU A 49 1.43 -5.82 -10.66
N ARG A 50 0.79 -5.41 -11.76
CA ARG A 50 0.15 -6.31 -12.74
C ARG A 50 0.56 -5.95 -14.16
N ALA A 51 1.04 -6.88 -14.97
CA ALA A 51 1.32 -6.62 -16.39
C ALA A 51 0.03 -6.31 -17.18
N GLY A 52 0.08 -5.36 -18.10
CA GLY A 52 -1.06 -5.04 -18.98
C GLY A 52 -0.70 -4.05 -20.07
N LYS A 53 -1.54 -3.93 -21.10
CA LYS A 53 -1.24 -3.08 -22.28
C LYS A 53 -1.29 -1.59 -21.96
N ASN A 54 -2.21 -1.18 -21.08
CA ASN A 54 -2.44 0.21 -20.71
C ASN A 54 -2.17 0.42 -19.23
N ALA A 55 -1.65 1.60 -18.88
CA ALA A 55 -1.49 1.98 -17.50
C ALA A 55 -2.86 2.14 -16.82
N ALA A 56 -3.03 1.51 -15.66
CA ALA A 56 -4.27 1.60 -14.89
C ALA A 56 -4.00 1.44 -13.40
N ALA A 57 -4.86 2.00 -12.56
CA ALA A 57 -4.79 1.83 -11.11
C ALA A 57 -6.16 1.43 -10.57
N GLU A 58 -6.21 0.29 -9.90
CA GLU A 58 -7.39 -0.15 -9.14
C GLU A 58 -7.14 0.10 -7.66
N VAL A 59 -8.14 0.65 -6.98
CA VAL A 59 -8.04 0.98 -5.55
C VAL A 59 -9.15 0.28 -4.81
N ARG A 60 -8.80 -0.42 -3.73
CA ARG A 60 -9.74 -1.08 -2.82
C ARG A 60 -9.42 -0.70 -1.39
N LYS A 61 -10.42 -0.69 -0.52
CA LYS A 61 -10.17 -0.60 0.92
C LYS A 61 -9.48 -1.88 1.40
N SER A 62 -8.41 -1.73 2.16
CA SER A 62 -7.72 -2.86 2.76
C SER A 62 -8.60 -3.51 3.84
N PRO A 63 -8.67 -4.85 3.90
CA PRO A 63 -9.40 -5.56 4.94
C PRO A 63 -8.64 -5.59 6.27
N HIS A 64 -7.39 -5.12 6.29
CA HIS A 64 -6.51 -5.23 7.44
C HIS A 64 -6.69 -4.07 8.43
N ARG A 65 -6.32 -4.32 9.70
CA ARG A 65 -6.30 -3.28 10.73
C ARG A 65 -5.10 -2.35 10.54
N PRO A 66 -5.23 -1.04 10.84
CA PRO A 66 -4.12 -0.11 10.76
C PRO A 66 -3.09 -0.34 11.87
N CYS A 67 -1.81 -0.24 11.53
CA CYS A 67 -0.72 -0.17 12.49
C CYS A 67 -0.79 1.16 13.27
N GLU A 68 -0.70 1.13 14.60
CA GLU A 68 -0.84 2.32 15.44
C GLU A 68 0.31 3.33 15.27
N ARG A 69 1.47 2.88 14.77
CA ARG A 69 2.65 3.75 14.57
C ARG A 69 2.78 4.31 13.15
N CYS A 70 2.60 3.48 12.12
CA CYS A 70 2.74 3.93 10.72
C CYS A 70 1.41 4.11 9.98
N TRP A 71 0.29 3.79 10.62
CA TRP A 71 -1.08 3.94 10.12
C TRP A 71 -1.45 3.15 8.86
N ARG A 72 -0.53 2.34 8.33
CA ARG A 72 -0.81 1.42 7.22
C ARG A 72 -1.63 0.24 7.69
N ALA A 73 -2.72 -0.05 6.97
CA ALA A 73 -3.46 -1.29 7.10
C ALA A 73 -2.61 -2.44 6.56
N LEU A 74 -2.17 -3.36 7.42
CA LEU A 74 -1.23 -4.42 7.03
C LEU A 74 -1.63 -5.78 7.61
N PRO A 75 -1.38 -6.88 6.89
CA PRO A 75 -1.74 -8.23 7.34
C PRO A 75 -0.97 -8.67 8.58
N ASP A 76 0.20 -8.08 8.85
CA ASP A 76 1.09 -8.43 9.96
C ASP A 76 0.87 -7.56 11.21
N VAL A 77 -0.22 -6.79 11.28
CA VAL A 77 -0.60 -6.06 12.51
C VAL A 77 -1.15 -7.05 13.53
N GLY A 78 -0.27 -7.47 14.45
CA GLY A 78 -0.59 -8.37 15.54
C GLY A 78 -1.38 -7.72 16.67
N GLU A 79 -1.56 -8.45 17.78
CA GLU A 79 -2.37 -8.01 18.93
C GLU A 79 -1.87 -6.71 19.58
N LYS A 80 -0.55 -6.45 19.51
CA LYS A 80 0.07 -5.22 20.03
C LYS A 80 -0.16 -3.99 19.15
N GLY A 81 -1.01 -4.06 18.13
CA GLY A 81 -1.34 -2.93 17.25
C GLY A 81 -0.21 -2.48 16.31
N LEU A 82 0.92 -3.19 16.29
CA LEU A 82 2.09 -2.83 15.48
C LEU A 82 2.38 -3.87 14.40
N CYS A 83 2.71 -3.42 13.19
CA CYS A 83 3.29 -4.27 12.15
C CYS A 83 4.74 -4.64 12.47
N ALA A 84 5.28 -5.68 11.83
CA ALA A 84 6.63 -6.20 12.10
C ALA A 84 7.72 -5.12 11.94
N ARG A 85 7.57 -4.22 10.95
CA ARG A 85 8.49 -3.09 10.76
C ARG A 85 8.51 -2.17 11.98
N CYS A 86 7.34 -1.81 12.49
CA CYS A 86 7.23 -0.90 13.62
C CYS A 86 7.64 -1.57 14.93
N GLN A 87 7.37 -2.86 15.11
CA GLN A 87 7.83 -3.63 16.26
C GLN A 87 9.37 -3.63 16.35
N ARG A 88 10.08 -3.92 15.26
CA ARG A 88 11.55 -3.86 15.24
C ARG A 88 12.06 -2.47 15.63
N ALA A 89 11.54 -1.45 14.98
CA ALA A 89 11.98 -0.06 15.18
C ALA A 89 11.76 0.49 16.60
N VAL A 90 10.85 -0.10 17.40
CA VAL A 90 10.67 0.28 18.82
C VAL A 90 11.37 -0.66 19.79
N SER A 91 11.79 -1.84 19.33
CA SER A 91 12.54 -2.81 20.16
C SER A 91 14.04 -2.57 20.13
N GLU A 92 14.53 -1.81 19.15
CA GLU A 92 15.92 -1.36 19.02
C GLU A 92 16.21 -0.07 19.83
N GLY A 93 15.31 0.30 20.76
CA GLY A 93 15.39 1.51 21.58
C GLY A 93 15.55 1.23 23.06
#